data_AF-A0A950Z517-F1
#
_entry.id   AF-A0A950Z517-F1
#
_cell.length_a   1.000
_cell.length_b   1.000
_cell.length_c   1.000
_cell.angle_alpha   90.00
_cell.angle_beta   90.00
_cell.angle_gamma   90.00
#
_symmetry.space_group_name_H-M   'P 1'
#
loop_
_entity.id
_entity.type
_entity.pdbx_description
1 polymer ?
#
loop_
_entity_poly.entity_id
_entity_poly.type
_entity_poly.pdbx_seq_one_letter_code
_entity_poly.pdbx_strand_id
1 'polypeptide(L)'
;MQFFASSSSGAEPIAWWKNRPVYLAFVLVGVNLAAIVATALLQAVKAFGVLSLLGLNYPYAMHGEIWRFLTFPFVQPLGAGNMAGPFWTLISLLMLGRFGFLIEQSIGWGRLLRLYLLLVLTPIVPIVLLGGKIPAYFGTT
;
A
#
# COMPACT_ATOMS: atom_id res chain seq x y z
N MET A 1 -21.05 -42.97 -3.17
CA MET A 1 -21.50 -41.56 -3.29
C MET A 1 -20.26 -40.70 -3.38
N GLN A 2 -19.93 -40.20 -4.56
CA GLN A 2 -18.76 -39.37 -4.77
C GLN A 2 -19.15 -37.93 -4.43
N PHE A 3 -18.55 -37.38 -3.37
CA PHE A 3 -18.62 -35.95 -3.09
C PHE A 3 -17.88 -35.25 -4.22
N PHE A 4 -18.61 -34.68 -5.17
CA PHE A 4 -18.09 -33.60 -5.99
C PHE A 4 -17.80 -32.45 -5.04
N ALA A 5 -16.60 -32.44 -4.46
CA ALA A 5 -16.01 -31.20 -4.01
C ALA A 5 -15.93 -30.33 -5.28
N SER A 6 -16.87 -29.41 -5.43
CA SER A 6 -16.69 -28.30 -6.35
C SER A 6 -15.50 -27.53 -5.80
N SER A 7 -14.29 -27.88 -6.20
CA SER A 7 -13.19 -26.95 -6.19
C SER A 7 -13.59 -25.85 -7.16
N SER A 8 -14.35 -24.87 -6.65
CA SER A 8 -14.55 -23.57 -7.27
C SER A 8 -13.17 -22.90 -7.32
N SER A 9 -12.33 -23.36 -8.24
CA SER A 9 -10.98 -22.87 -8.49
C SER A 9 -11.01 -21.59 -9.33
N GLY A 10 -12.18 -20.96 -9.49
CA GLY A 10 -12.30 -19.60 -9.97
C GLY A 10 -12.20 -18.67 -8.77
N ALA A 11 -11.24 -17.75 -8.79
CA ALA A 11 -11.16 -16.69 -7.78
C ALA A 11 -12.50 -15.96 -7.69
N GLU A 12 -13.23 -16.16 -6.59
CA GLU A 12 -14.48 -15.44 -6.36
C GLU A 12 -14.18 -13.94 -6.19
N PRO A 13 -14.95 -13.06 -6.84
CA PRO A 13 -14.84 -11.63 -6.64
C PRO A 13 -15.22 -11.28 -5.19
N ILE A 14 -14.61 -10.23 -4.63
CA ILE A 14 -14.87 -9.81 -3.25
C ILE A 14 -16.30 -9.32 -3.04
N ALA A 15 -16.90 -8.76 -4.09
CA ALA A 15 -18.25 -8.23 -4.08
C ALA A 15 -18.77 -8.10 -5.52
N TRP A 16 -20.09 -8.00 -5.65
CA TRP A 16 -20.76 -7.72 -6.91
C TRP A 16 -21.38 -6.33 -6.85
N TRP A 17 -20.91 -5.41 -7.69
CA TRP A 17 -21.50 -4.08 -7.81
C TRP A 17 -22.19 -3.95 -9.17
N LYS A 18 -23.53 -3.79 -9.18
CA LYS A 18 -24.33 -3.62 -10.41
C LYS A 18 -24.04 -4.74 -11.44
N ASN A 19 -23.99 -5.98 -10.95
CA ASN A 19 -23.69 -7.16 -11.76
C ASN A 19 -22.25 -7.20 -12.36
N ARG A 20 -21.33 -6.36 -11.86
CA ARG A 20 -19.91 -6.41 -12.21
C ARG A 20 -19.10 -6.98 -11.05
N PRO A 21 -18.20 -7.95 -11.31
CA PRO A 21 -17.30 -8.47 -10.29
C PRO A 21 -16.32 -7.39 -9.85
N VAL A 22 -16.26 -7.14 -8.55
CA VAL A 22 -15.26 -6.26 -7.93
C VAL A 22 -14.12 -7.13 -7.43
N TYR A 23 -12.90 -6.78 -7.83
CA TYR A 23 -11.68 -7.47 -7.42
C TYR A 23 -10.89 -6.61 -6.43
N LEU A 24 -10.28 -7.25 -5.44
CA LEU A 24 -9.51 -6.62 -4.38
C LEU A 24 -8.38 -5.76 -4.94
N ALA A 25 -7.67 -6.23 -5.97
CA ALA A 25 -6.60 -5.49 -6.61
C ALA A 25 -7.05 -4.10 -7.08
N PHE A 26 -8.21 -4.00 -7.72
CA PHE A 26 -8.76 -2.72 -8.16
C PHE A 26 -9.25 -1.85 -7.00
N VAL A 27 -9.77 -2.46 -5.93
CA VAL A 27 -10.10 -1.72 -4.70
C VAL A 27 -8.85 -1.10 -4.08
N LEU A 28 -7.76 -1.87 -3.96
CA LEU A 28 -6.49 -1.38 -3.43
C LEU A 28 -5.91 -0.25 -4.31
N VAL A 29 -5.98 -0.39 -5.64
CA VAL A 29 -5.62 0.70 -6.57
C VAL A 29 -6.48 1.94 -6.31
N GLY A 30 -7.80 1.79 -6.15
CA GLY A 30 -8.71 2.89 -5.86
C GLY A 30 -8.39 3.61 -4.54
N VAL A 31 -8.09 2.85 -3.47
CA VAL A 31 -7.68 3.41 -2.17
C VAL A 31 -6.37 4.21 -2.32
N ASN A 32 -5.38 3.67 -3.03
CA ASN A 32 -4.13 4.38 -3.26
C ASN A 32 -4.32 5.63 -4.13
N LEU A 33 -5.22 5.57 -5.12
CA LEU A 33 -5.57 6.73 -5.94
C LEU A 33 -6.23 7.84 -5.10
N ALA A 34 -7.15 7.47 -4.21
CA ALA A 34 -7.76 8.42 -3.28
C ALA A 34 -6.71 9.05 -2.35
N ALA A 35 -5.74 8.25 -1.87
CA ALA A 35 -4.64 8.75 -1.05
C ALA A 35 -3.72 9.72 -1.82
N ILE A 36 -3.47 9.48 -3.11
CA ILE A 36 -2.74 10.42 -3.98
C ILE A 36 -3.47 11.75 -4.04
N VAL A 37 -4.78 11.73 -4.31
CA VAL A 37 -5.59 12.96 -4.39
C VAL A 37 -5.59 13.68 -3.05
N ALA A 38 -5.80 12.98 -1.94
CA ALA A 38 -5.74 13.56 -0.60
C ALA A 38 -4.37 14.19 -0.31
N THR A 39 -3.29 13.50 -0.64
CA THR A 39 -1.91 14.00 -0.48
C THR A 39 -1.68 15.25 -1.32
N ALA A 40 -2.14 15.27 -2.58
CA ALA A 40 -2.03 16.42 -3.47
C ALA A 40 -2.80 17.64 -2.93
N LEU A 41 -4.02 17.42 -2.42
CA LEU A 41 -4.83 18.47 -1.80
C LEU A 41 -4.15 19.04 -0.54
N LEU A 42 -3.60 18.18 0.33
CA LEU A 42 -2.86 18.61 1.52
C LEU A 42 -1.63 19.44 1.18
N GLN A 43 -0.92 19.09 0.10
CA GLN A 43 0.21 19.89 -0.38
C GLN A 43 -0.24 21.24 -0.96
N ALA A 44 -1.34 21.26 -1.72
CA ALA A 44 -1.91 22.49 -2.29
C ALA A 44 -2.28 23.51 -1.20
N VAL A 45 -2.81 23.06 -0.06
CA VAL A 45 -3.12 23.91 1.10
C VAL A 45 -1.95 24.09 2.07
N LYS A 46 -0.74 23.61 1.72
CA LYS A 46 0.49 23.68 2.53
C LYS A 46 0.35 23.06 3.93
N ALA A 47 -0.50 22.04 4.09
CA ALA A 47 -0.71 21.31 5.35
C ALA A 47 0.42 20.30 5.63
N PHE A 48 1.68 20.75 5.59
CA PHE A 48 2.86 19.90 5.77
C PHE A 48 2.90 19.22 7.15
N GLY A 49 2.30 19.82 8.18
CA GLY A 49 2.18 19.20 9.51
C GLY A 49 1.35 17.91 9.48
N VAL A 50 0.25 17.89 8.73
CA VAL A 50 -0.60 16.69 8.59
C VAL A 50 0.13 15.61 7.79
N LEU A 51 0.81 15.99 6.72
CA LEU A 51 1.64 15.07 5.94
C LEU A 51 2.79 14.48 6.77
N SER A 52 3.38 15.29 7.67
CA SER A 52 4.40 14.84 8.60
C SER A 52 3.85 13.81 9.60
N LEU A 53 2.61 13.96 10.09
CA LEU A 53 1.97 13.00 10.99
C LEU A 53 1.62 11.67 10.32
N LEU A 54 1.29 11.70 9.03
CA LEU A 54 0.91 10.51 8.26
C LEU A 54 2.13 9.77 7.68
N GLY A 55 3.23 10.49 7.43
CA GLY A 55 4.48 9.92 6.93
C GLY A 55 5.21 9.07 7.96
N LEU A 56 6.14 8.23 7.48
CA LEU A 56 6.99 7.45 8.36
C LEU A 56 8.02 8.36 9.04
N ASN A 57 7.97 8.43 10.37
CA ASN A 57 9.01 9.05 11.18
C ASN A 57 9.39 8.09 12.31
N TYR A 58 10.63 7.59 12.24
CA TYR A 58 11.12 6.49 13.06
C TYR A 58 11.10 6.76 14.57
N PRO A 59 11.69 7.87 15.08
CA PRO A 59 11.60 8.23 16.49
C PRO A 59 10.17 8.24 17.04
N TYR A 60 9.23 8.87 16.32
CA TYR A 60 7.84 8.99 16.78
C TYR A 60 7.09 7.66 16.69
N ALA A 61 7.32 6.88 15.62
CA ALA A 61 6.72 5.55 15.47
C ALA A 61 7.15 4.60 16.60
N MET A 62 8.42 4.66 17.03
CA MET A 62 8.93 3.87 18.16
C MET A 62 8.45 4.39 19.52
N HIS A 63 8.02 5.65 19.63
CA HIS A 63 7.47 6.25 20.84
C HIS A 63 5.94 6.12 20.96
N GLY A 64 5.29 5.32 20.11
CA GLY A 64 3.86 4.98 20.23
C GLY A 64 2.99 5.40 19.05
N GLU A 65 3.55 6.11 18.05
CA GLU A 65 2.81 6.50 16.84
C GLU A 65 2.74 5.37 15.80
N ILE A 66 2.22 4.21 16.21
CA ILE A 66 2.20 2.97 15.43
C ILE A 66 1.37 3.10 14.14
N TRP A 67 0.38 4.01 14.12
CA TRP A 67 -0.43 4.29 12.93
C TRP A 67 0.43 4.70 11.72
N ARG A 68 1.62 5.29 11.96
CA ARG A 68 2.55 5.70 10.89
C ARG A 68 2.96 4.55 9.99
N PHE A 69 3.03 3.32 10.51
CA PHE A 69 3.33 2.15 9.71
C PHE A 69 2.21 1.78 8.73
N LEU A 70 0.96 2.08 9.10
CA LEU A 70 -0.21 1.82 8.27
C LEU A 70 -0.48 2.97 7.30
N THR A 71 -0.20 4.22 7.69
CA THR A 71 -0.47 5.40 6.88
C THR A 71 0.64 5.73 5.88
N PHE A 72 1.89 5.40 6.21
CA PHE A 72 3.07 5.66 5.37
C PHE A 72 2.93 5.20 3.91
N PRO A 73 2.45 3.98 3.59
CA PRO A 73 2.34 3.52 2.21
C PRO A 73 1.40 4.39 1.35
N PHE A 74 0.49 5.11 2.00
CA PHE A 74 -0.49 5.99 1.36
C PHE A 74 0.00 7.43 1.24
N VAL A 75 1.09 7.80 1.93
CA VAL A 75 1.69 9.14 1.81
C VAL A 75 2.65 9.15 0.63
N GLN A 76 2.21 9.81 -0.42
CA GLN A 76 2.91 9.84 -1.70
C GLN A 76 3.94 10.97 -1.72
N PRO A 77 5.22 10.71 -2.01
CA PRO A 77 6.22 11.76 -2.18
C PRO A 77 5.98 12.48 -3.52
N LEU A 78 5.01 13.39 -3.57
CA LEU A 78 4.73 14.25 -4.74
C LEU A 78 5.70 15.44 -4.80
N GLY A 79 6.96 15.24 -4.44
CA GLY A 79 7.94 16.31 -4.26
C GLY A 79 8.17 17.15 -5.52
N ALA A 80 8.11 18.47 -5.36
CA ALA A 80 8.19 19.49 -6.40
C ALA A 80 9.56 19.64 -7.12
N GLY A 81 10.44 18.65 -7.07
CA GLY A 81 11.80 18.72 -7.64
C GLY A 81 12.31 17.45 -8.34
N ASN A 82 11.60 16.33 -8.24
CA ASN A 82 11.99 15.08 -8.89
C ASN A 82 10.75 14.37 -9.46
N MET A 83 10.65 14.32 -10.79
CA MET A 83 9.56 13.61 -11.50
C MET A 83 9.51 12.10 -11.18
N ALA A 84 10.56 11.55 -10.57
CA ALA A 84 10.65 10.16 -10.17
C ALA A 84 9.54 9.72 -9.19
N GLY A 85 9.09 10.60 -8.28
CA GLY A 85 8.09 10.27 -7.27
C GLY A 85 6.72 9.92 -7.88
N PRO A 86 6.08 10.86 -8.62
CA PRO A 86 4.82 10.59 -9.30
C PRO A 86 4.92 9.48 -10.36
N PHE A 87 6.06 9.37 -11.05
CA PHE A 87 6.26 8.31 -12.05
C PHE A 87 6.27 6.90 -11.42
N TRP A 88 7.05 6.71 -10.36
CA TRP A 88 7.11 5.42 -9.64
C TRP A 88 5.76 5.04 -9.03
N THR A 89 5.01 6.04 -8.61
CA THR A 89 3.64 5.87 -8.10
C THR A 89 2.72 5.28 -9.15
N LEU A 90 2.73 5.83 -10.37
CA LEU A 90 1.92 5.33 -11.48
C LEU A 90 2.31 3.89 -11.85
N ILE A 91 3.61 3.60 -11.89
CA ILE A 91 4.11 2.23 -12.09
C ILE A 91 3.58 1.31 -11.00
N SER A 92 3.65 1.73 -9.74
CA SER A 92 3.18 0.95 -8.59
C SER A 92 1.69 0.64 -8.70
N LEU A 93 0.86 1.61 -9.10
CA LEU A 93 -0.56 1.40 -9.34
C LEU A 93 -0.83 0.45 -10.52
N LEU A 94 -0.09 0.60 -11.62
CA LEU A 94 -0.21 -0.29 -12.79
C LEU A 94 0.19 -1.72 -12.45
N MET A 95 1.29 -1.91 -11.70
CA MET A 95 1.70 -3.23 -11.23
C MET A 95 0.69 -3.80 -10.24
N LEU A 96 0.23 -3.03 -9.26
CA LEU A 96 -0.81 -3.48 -8.32
C LEU A 96 -2.10 -3.85 -9.04
N GLY A 97 -2.52 -3.07 -10.03
CA GLY A 97 -3.71 -3.34 -10.82
C GLY A 97 -3.55 -4.57 -11.71
N ARG A 98 -2.45 -4.70 -12.45
CA ARG A 98 -2.25 -5.79 -13.41
C ARG A 98 -1.73 -7.06 -12.76
N PHE A 99 -0.61 -6.99 -12.06
CA PHE A 99 -0.05 -8.15 -11.35
C PHE A 99 -0.90 -8.54 -10.14
N GLY A 100 -1.39 -7.57 -9.36
CA GLY A 100 -2.27 -7.90 -8.23
C GLY A 100 -3.53 -8.61 -8.68
N PHE A 101 -4.13 -8.20 -9.80
CA PHE A 101 -5.26 -8.92 -10.39
C PHE A 101 -4.91 -10.33 -10.88
N LEU A 102 -3.77 -10.50 -11.57
CA LEU A 102 -3.31 -11.83 -12.00
C LEU A 102 -3.06 -12.76 -10.81
N ILE A 103 -2.48 -12.23 -9.73
CA ILE A 103 -2.30 -12.97 -8.48
C ILE A 103 -3.67 -13.29 -7.89
N GLU A 104 -4.57 -12.31 -7.79
CA GLU A 104 -5.94 -12.51 -7.29
C GLU A 104 -6.65 -13.65 -8.02
N GLN A 105 -6.56 -13.71 -9.35
CA GLN A 105 -7.15 -14.77 -10.15
C GLN A 105 -6.54 -16.15 -9.88
N SER A 106 -5.25 -16.22 -9.53
CA SER A 106 -4.54 -17.49 -9.30
C SER A 106 -4.72 -18.05 -7.89
N ILE A 107 -4.75 -17.20 -6.86
CA ILE A 107 -4.77 -17.62 -5.44
C ILE A 107 -6.00 -17.13 -4.66
N GLY A 108 -6.86 -16.31 -5.26
CA GLY A 108 -8.03 -15.72 -4.62
C GLY A 108 -7.70 -14.49 -3.76
N TRP A 109 -8.73 -13.70 -3.48
CA TRP A 109 -8.62 -12.41 -2.80
C TRP A 109 -8.08 -12.51 -1.36
N GLY A 110 -8.47 -13.53 -0.58
CA GLY A 110 -8.06 -13.66 0.82
C GLY A 110 -6.57 -13.98 0.99
N ARG A 111 -5.94 -14.65 0.00
CA ARG A 111 -4.49 -14.85 -0.01
C ARG A 111 -3.76 -13.61 -0.52
N LEU A 112 -4.29 -12.93 -1.53
CA LEU A 112 -3.77 -11.64 -1.99
C LEU A 112 -3.76 -10.61 -0.84
N LEU A 113 -4.82 -10.51 -0.05
CA LEU A 113 -4.89 -9.59 1.08
C LEU A 113 -3.79 -9.87 2.11
N ARG A 114 -3.57 -11.14 2.46
CA ARG A 114 -2.49 -11.54 3.37
C ARG A 114 -1.12 -11.20 2.81
N LEU A 115 -0.88 -11.45 1.52
CA LEU A 115 0.37 -11.06 0.85
C LEU A 115 0.56 -9.55 0.85
N TYR A 116 -0.50 -8.78 0.61
CA TYR A 116 -0.47 -7.33 0.65
C TYR A 116 -0.13 -6.81 2.05
N LEU A 117 -0.79 -7.33 3.09
CA LEU A 117 -0.49 -6.98 4.48
C LEU A 117 0.93 -7.37 4.86
N LEU A 118 1.39 -8.57 4.50
CA LEU A 118 2.77 -8.98 4.73
C LEU A 118 3.75 -8.05 4.01
N LEU A 119 3.49 -7.69 2.75
CA LEU A 119 4.33 -6.78 1.98
C LEU A 119 4.44 -5.40 2.64
N VAL A 120 3.33 -4.87 3.17
CA VAL A 120 3.31 -3.60 3.92
C VAL A 120 4.07 -3.70 5.24
N LEU A 121 4.03 -4.86 5.90
CA LEU A 121 4.75 -5.11 7.14
C LEU A 121 6.23 -5.47 6.93
N THR A 122 6.61 -6.01 5.77
CA THR A 122 7.98 -6.41 5.41
C THR A 122 9.02 -5.32 5.69
N PRO A 123 8.84 -4.03 5.33
CA PRO A 123 9.83 -3.01 5.70
C PRO A 123 9.95 -2.81 7.21
N ILE A 124 8.89 -3.03 7.99
CA ILE A 124 8.86 -2.82 9.45
C ILE A 124 9.74 -3.84 10.18
N VAL A 125 9.73 -5.09 9.72
CA VAL A 125 10.47 -6.19 10.36
C VAL A 125 11.98 -5.93 10.47
N PRO A 126 12.73 -5.62 9.39
CA PRO A 126 14.14 -5.28 9.50
C PRO A 126 14.35 -3.98 10.26
N ILE A 127 13.44 -3.00 10.18
CA ILE A 127 13.55 -1.74 10.94
C ILE A 127 13.50 -2.00 12.45
N VAL A 128 12.54 -2.81 12.91
CA VAL A 128 12.37 -3.16 14.33
C VAL A 128 13.51 -4.06 14.81
N LEU A 129 13.94 -5.02 14.00
CA LEU A 129 15.01 -5.96 14.35
C LEU A 129 16.40 -5.32 14.30
N LEU A 130 16.65 -4.37 13.39
CA LEU A 130 17.94 -3.68 13.24
C LEU A 130 18.04 -2.40 14.06
N GLY A 131 16.91 -1.89 14.56
CA GLY A 131 16.68 -1.17 15.84
C GLY A 131 17.67 -0.14 16.39
N GLY A 132 18.75 0.23 15.71
CA GLY A 132 19.82 1.05 16.29
C GLY A 132 21.17 1.01 15.57
N LYS A 133 21.34 0.29 14.46
CA LYS A 133 22.59 0.28 13.67
C LYS A 133 22.37 0.47 12.17
N ILE A 134 21.50 1.41 11.78
CA ILE A 134 21.54 1.93 10.42
C ILE A 134 22.51 3.12 10.44
N PRO A 135 23.76 2.98 9.98
CA PRO A 135 24.66 4.12 9.88
C PRO A 135 24.02 5.18 8.97
N ALA A 136 24.16 6.44 9.38
CA ALA A 136 23.59 7.64 8.79
C ALA A 136 24.14 7.93 7.37
N TYR A 137 23.95 7.02 6.42
CA TYR A 137 24.35 7.20 5.02
C TYR A 137 23.27 7.85 4.16
N PHE A 138 22.09 8.16 4.72
CA PHE A 138 21.04 8.91 4.05
C PHE A 138 20.94 10.32 4.64
N GLY A 139 21.97 11.12 4.32
CA GLY A 139 21.92 12.58 4.16
C GLY A 139 21.38 13.43 5.32
N THR A 140 22.27 13.87 6.21
CA THR A 140 22.20 15.22 6.76
C THR A 140 23.06 16.15 5.91
N THR A 141 22.43 16.86 4.97
CA THR A 141 22.77 18.24 4.54
C THR A 141 21.55 18.83 3.87
#